data_AF-A0A258FE91-F1
#
_entry.id   AF-A0A258FE91-F1
#
_cell.length_a   1.000
_cell.length_b   1.000
_cell.length_c   1.000
_cell.angle_alpha   90.00
_cell.angle_beta   90.00
_cell.angle_gamma   90.00
#
_symmetry.space_group_name_H-M   'P 1'
#
loop_
_entity.id
_entity.type
_entity.pdbx_description
1 polymer ?
#
loop_
_entity_poly.entity_id
_entity_poly.type
_entity_poly.pdbx_seq_one_letter_code
_entity_poly.pdbx_strand_id
1 'polypeptide(L)'
;MTTTIDTGLTKAERVDVARELTKVLADSFAVYMKTHGYHWNVRGPEFFTLHNLLEQQYRDIWEALDEIAERIRALGEYAPQGYSTFANLTSIKDGDPDKDATAMLKELMKDHETVIATCRAALTSADDDGDDVTVDLLTQRLGAHEKFAWMLRSTLGGR
;
A
#
# COMPACT_ATOMS: atom_id res chain seq x y z
N MET A 1 1.28 35.55 2.56
CA MET A 1 0.42 35.31 1.38
C MET A 1 0.28 33.82 1.25
N THR A 2 -0.94 33.27 1.28
CA THR A 2 -1.16 31.85 0.97
C THR A 2 -1.11 31.70 -0.54
N THR A 3 -0.09 31.02 -1.04
CA THR A 3 -0.01 30.64 -2.45
C THR A 3 -1.16 29.69 -2.76
N THR A 4 -1.96 29.99 -3.77
CA THR A 4 -3.09 29.16 -4.20
C THR A 4 -2.58 28.03 -5.12
N ILE A 5 -3.08 26.81 -4.92
CA ILE A 5 -2.80 25.68 -5.81
C ILE A 5 -3.63 25.84 -7.09
N ASP A 6 -2.93 25.95 -8.22
CA ASP A 6 -3.49 26.11 -9.57
C ASP A 6 -2.86 25.09 -10.52
N THR A 7 -3.33 23.84 -10.42
CA THR A 7 -2.82 22.68 -11.20
C THR A 7 -3.89 22.11 -12.13
N GLY A 8 -4.98 22.85 -12.38
CA GLY A 8 -6.11 22.40 -13.19
C GLY A 8 -7.24 21.70 -12.44
N LEU A 9 -6.99 21.21 -11.21
CA LEU A 9 -8.02 20.62 -10.34
C LEU A 9 -8.60 21.67 -9.39
N THR A 10 -9.92 21.63 -9.18
CA THR A 10 -10.62 22.38 -8.14
C THR A 10 -10.23 21.90 -6.74
N LYS A 11 -10.57 22.70 -5.71
CA LYS A 11 -10.33 22.27 -4.33
C LYS A 11 -11.12 21.00 -3.96
N ALA A 12 -12.34 20.85 -4.47
CA ALA A 12 -13.19 19.70 -4.14
C ALA A 12 -12.58 18.40 -4.67
N GLU A 13 -12.24 18.37 -5.97
CA GLU A 13 -11.56 17.25 -6.63
C GLU A 13 -10.26 16.87 -5.88
N ARG A 14 -9.41 17.85 -5.54
CA ARG A 14 -8.17 17.56 -4.79
C ARG A 14 -8.43 16.94 -3.41
N VAL A 15 -9.46 17.39 -2.69
CA VAL A 15 -9.84 16.84 -1.38
C VAL A 15 -10.38 15.42 -1.53
N ASP A 16 -11.17 15.16 -2.56
CA ASP A 16 -11.77 13.85 -2.81
C ASP A 16 -10.69 12.81 -3.15
N VAL A 17 -9.79 13.12 -4.09
CA VAL A 17 -8.65 12.25 -4.43
C VAL A 17 -7.71 12.03 -3.23
N ALA A 18 -7.36 13.08 -2.49
CA ALA A 18 -6.47 12.99 -1.34
C ALA A 18 -7.06 12.11 -0.21
N ARG A 19 -8.38 12.13 -0.03
CA ARG A 19 -9.08 11.29 0.94
C ARG A 19 -8.94 9.80 0.60
N GLU A 20 -9.00 9.43 -0.67
CA GLU A 20 -8.82 8.03 -1.07
C GLU A 20 -7.34 7.60 -1.01
N LEU A 21 -6.41 8.46 -1.43
CA LEU A 21 -4.96 8.22 -1.26
C LEU A 21 -4.55 8.03 0.21
N THR A 22 -5.21 8.72 1.13
CA THR A 22 -5.00 8.55 2.59
C THR A 22 -5.26 7.11 3.05
N LYS A 23 -6.26 6.43 2.46
CA LYS A 23 -6.53 5.01 2.74
C LYS A 23 -5.48 4.10 2.11
N VAL A 24 -5.09 4.39 0.86
CA VAL A 24 -4.02 3.66 0.16
C VAL A 24 -2.72 3.73 0.96
N LEU A 25 -2.35 4.90 1.47
CA LEU A 25 -1.16 5.09 2.29
C LEU A 25 -1.24 4.26 3.59
N ALA A 26 -2.39 4.27 4.27
CA ALA A 26 -2.58 3.51 5.50
C ALA A 26 -2.48 1.99 5.28
N ASP A 27 -3.14 1.47 4.24
CA ASP A 27 -3.09 0.05 3.89
C ASP A 27 -1.68 -0.36 3.45
N SER A 28 -1.00 0.47 2.64
CA SER A 28 0.38 0.23 2.21
C SER A 28 1.35 0.21 3.39
N PHE A 29 1.19 1.12 4.35
CA PHE A 29 2.02 1.16 5.56
C PHE A 29 1.79 -0.08 6.43
N ALA A 30 0.53 -0.51 6.59
CA ALA A 30 0.20 -1.72 7.34
C ALA A 30 0.81 -2.98 6.71
N VAL A 31 0.72 -3.13 5.39
CA VAL A 31 1.33 -4.25 4.66
C VAL A 31 2.85 -4.18 4.71
N TYR A 32 3.46 -2.99 4.61
CA TYR A 32 4.90 -2.81 4.80
C TYR A 32 5.35 -3.31 6.18
N MET A 33 4.72 -2.82 7.24
CA MET A 33 5.07 -3.17 8.62
C MET A 33 4.97 -4.67 8.86
N LYS A 34 3.87 -5.29 8.38
CA LYS A 34 3.68 -6.73 8.50
C LYS A 34 4.72 -7.52 7.70
N THR A 35 4.98 -7.13 6.45
CA THR A 35 5.96 -7.80 5.58
C THR A 35 7.36 -7.73 6.19
N HIS A 36 7.77 -6.57 6.69
CA HIS A 36 9.05 -6.37 7.34
C HIS A 36 9.15 -7.17 8.66
N GLY A 37 8.06 -7.21 9.44
CA GLY A 37 7.95 -8.05 10.63
C GLY A 37 8.10 -9.55 10.33
N TYR A 38 7.46 -10.04 9.26
CA TYR A 38 7.59 -11.43 8.83
C TYR A 38 8.96 -11.73 8.23
N HIS A 39 9.60 -10.77 7.54
CA HIS A 39 10.98 -10.91 7.10
C HIS A 39 11.94 -11.20 8.27
N TRP A 40 11.76 -10.54 9.42
CA TRP A 40 12.57 -10.81 10.61
C TRP A 40 12.29 -12.16 11.26
N ASN A 41 11.04 -12.62 11.24
CA ASN A 41 10.58 -13.74 12.09
C ASN A 41 10.30 -15.05 11.32
N VAL A 42 10.34 -15.04 9.99
CA VAL A 42 10.15 -16.25 9.18
C VAL A 42 11.22 -17.29 9.53
N ARG A 43 10.82 -18.55 9.55
CA ARG A 43 11.66 -19.68 9.96
C ARG A 43 11.26 -20.96 9.21
N GLY A 44 12.19 -21.91 9.13
CA GLY A 44 11.97 -23.21 8.50
C GLY A 44 12.94 -23.48 7.34
N PRO A 45 12.77 -24.60 6.62
CA PRO A 45 13.69 -25.03 5.56
C PRO A 45 13.85 -24.02 4.41
N GLU A 46 12.83 -23.20 4.17
CA GLU A 46 12.80 -22.20 3.10
C GLU A 46 13.25 -20.80 3.56
N PHE A 47 13.80 -20.70 4.78
CA PHE A 47 14.14 -19.41 5.43
C PHE A 47 14.81 -18.43 4.47
N PHE A 48 15.91 -18.84 3.83
CA PHE A 48 16.68 -17.93 2.97
C PHE A 48 15.85 -17.38 1.81
N THR A 49 15.08 -18.22 1.13
CA THR A 49 14.24 -17.81 0.00
C THR A 49 13.14 -16.86 0.44
N LEU A 50 12.42 -17.20 1.52
CA LEU A 50 11.33 -16.38 2.03
C LEU A 50 11.83 -15.06 2.62
N HIS A 51 12.94 -15.08 3.34
CA HIS A 51 13.55 -13.89 3.90
C HIS A 51 13.90 -12.87 2.80
N ASN A 52 14.51 -13.31 1.69
CA ASN A 52 14.82 -12.44 0.55
C ASN A 52 13.57 -12.01 -0.23
N LEU A 53 12.57 -12.90 -0.39
CA LEU A 53 11.30 -12.55 -1.04
C LEU A 53 10.58 -11.43 -0.28
N LEU A 54 10.48 -11.55 1.05
CA LEU A 54 9.86 -10.55 1.90
C LEU A 54 10.67 -9.24 1.93
N GLU A 55 12.00 -9.32 1.84
CA GLU A 55 12.86 -8.14 1.70
C GLU A 55 12.58 -7.35 0.42
N GLN A 56 12.50 -8.05 -0.70
CA GLN A 56 12.18 -7.41 -1.97
C GLN A 56 10.83 -6.68 -1.90
N GLN A 57 9.82 -7.29 -1.26
CA GLN A 57 8.50 -6.68 -1.13
C GLN A 57 8.52 -5.45 -0.21
N TYR A 58 9.06 -5.55 1.01
CA TYR A 58 8.98 -4.42 1.93
C TYR A 58 9.80 -3.22 1.43
N ARG A 59 10.88 -3.42 0.67
CA ARG A 59 11.68 -2.33 0.11
C ARG A 59 10.91 -1.53 -0.95
N ASP A 60 10.24 -2.24 -1.89
CA ASP A 60 9.39 -1.58 -2.90
C ASP A 60 8.24 -0.81 -2.24
N ILE A 61 7.57 -1.43 -1.26
CA ILE A 61 6.47 -0.77 -0.55
C ILE A 61 7.00 0.46 0.21
N TRP A 62 8.16 0.35 0.86
CA TRP A 62 8.77 1.45 1.62
C TRP A 62 9.02 2.69 0.75
N GLU A 63 9.56 2.50 -0.45
CA GLU A 63 9.77 3.60 -1.42
C GLU A 63 8.42 4.20 -1.87
N ALA A 64 7.43 3.36 -2.13
CA ALA A 64 6.09 3.81 -2.54
C ALA A 64 5.34 4.62 -1.48
N LEU A 65 5.63 4.44 -0.18
CA LEU A 65 4.98 5.21 0.88
C LEU A 65 5.21 6.72 0.72
N ASP A 66 6.43 7.10 0.32
CA ASP A 66 6.80 8.50 0.14
C ASP A 66 6.09 9.08 -1.10
N GLU A 67 6.10 8.36 -2.22
CA GLU A 67 5.40 8.79 -3.45
C GLU A 67 3.90 9.06 -3.20
N ILE A 68 3.24 8.17 -2.45
CA ILE A 68 1.82 8.32 -2.10
C ILE A 68 1.62 9.51 -1.15
N ALA A 69 2.45 9.64 -0.12
CA ALA A 69 2.36 10.73 0.85
C ALA A 69 2.61 12.09 0.21
N GLU A 70 3.64 12.21 -0.62
CA GLU A 70 3.97 13.43 -1.35
C GLU A 70 2.89 13.77 -2.39
N ARG A 71 2.23 12.76 -3.01
CA ARG A 71 1.07 13.03 -3.87
C ARG A 71 -0.08 13.66 -3.10
N ILE A 72 -0.40 13.18 -1.90
CA ILE A 72 -1.41 13.80 -1.02
C ILE A 72 -1.03 15.27 -0.74
N ARG A 73 0.25 15.53 -0.44
CA ARG A 73 0.74 16.90 -0.21
C ARG A 73 0.67 17.78 -1.44
N ALA A 74 0.93 17.24 -2.63
CA ALA A 74 0.82 17.96 -3.91
C ALA A 74 -0.62 18.39 -4.22
N LEU A 75 -1.62 17.63 -3.75
CA LEU A 75 -3.04 17.99 -3.81
C LEU A 75 -3.44 19.08 -2.79
N GLY A 76 -2.55 19.41 -1.85
CA GLY A 76 -2.73 20.44 -0.83
C GLY A 76 -3.22 19.91 0.52
N GLU A 77 -3.52 18.63 0.62
CA GLU A 77 -4.03 18.00 1.85
C GLU A 77 -2.89 17.37 2.66
N TYR A 78 -3.02 17.30 3.99
CA TYR A 78 -1.99 16.72 4.84
C TYR A 78 -2.00 15.20 4.73
N ALA A 79 -0.82 14.61 4.49
CA ALA A 79 -0.66 13.17 4.58
C ALA A 79 -0.91 12.70 6.03
N PRO A 80 -1.68 11.62 6.24
CA PRO A 80 -1.85 11.02 7.57
C PRO A 80 -0.51 10.61 8.17
N GLN A 81 -0.39 10.73 9.48
CA GLN A 81 0.80 10.30 10.21
C GLN A 81 0.45 9.73 11.58
N GLY A 82 1.31 8.83 12.06
CA GLY A 82 1.20 8.21 13.38
C GLY A 82 0.40 6.91 13.39
N TYR A 83 0.74 6.04 14.35
CA TYR A 83 0.20 4.68 14.44
C TYR A 83 -1.32 4.65 14.58
N SER A 84 -1.90 5.46 15.47
CA SER A 84 -3.35 5.48 15.69
C SER A 84 -4.13 5.98 14.48
N THR A 85 -3.60 6.97 13.75
CA THR A 85 -4.20 7.49 12.52
C THR A 85 -4.27 6.38 11.47
N PHE A 86 -3.15 5.69 11.23
CA PHE A 86 -3.14 4.58 10.26
C PHE A 86 -4.03 3.43 10.71
N ALA A 87 -4.00 3.04 11.98
CA ALA A 87 -4.85 1.97 12.52
C ALA A 87 -6.36 2.24 12.37
N ASN A 88 -6.78 3.51 12.37
CA ASN A 88 -8.17 3.90 12.14
C ASN A 88 -8.56 3.91 10.65
N LEU A 89 -7.59 3.99 9.74
CA LEU A 89 -7.81 4.07 8.30
C LEU A 89 -7.71 2.71 7.62
N THR A 90 -6.79 1.85 8.07
CA THR A 90 -6.54 0.54 7.47
C THR A 90 -7.50 -0.53 7.98
N SER A 91 -7.86 -1.46 7.10
CA SER A 91 -8.56 -2.70 7.50
C SER A 91 -7.60 -3.87 7.76
N ILE A 92 -6.32 -3.73 7.42
CA ILE A 92 -5.27 -4.72 7.61
C ILE A 92 -4.91 -4.80 9.09
N LYS A 93 -4.86 -6.02 9.63
CA LYS A 93 -4.51 -6.27 11.04
C LYS A 93 -3.01 -6.47 11.20
N ASP A 94 -2.50 -6.31 12.42
CA ASP A 94 -1.11 -6.62 12.74
C ASP A 94 -0.78 -8.10 12.45
N GLY A 95 0.49 -8.36 12.16
CA GLY A 95 1.00 -9.72 11.98
C GLY A 95 1.27 -10.42 13.32
N ASP A 96 1.38 -11.74 13.26
CA ASP A 96 1.73 -12.59 14.41
C ASP A 96 3.03 -13.36 14.11
N PRO A 97 4.14 -13.08 14.85
CA PRO A 97 5.43 -13.71 14.62
C PRO A 97 5.47 -15.20 15.01
N ASP A 98 4.47 -15.71 15.74
CA ASP A 98 4.40 -17.11 16.13
C ASP A 98 3.84 -18.01 15.01
N LYS A 99 3.26 -17.42 13.95
CA LYS A 99 2.78 -18.16 12.77
C LYS A 99 3.89 -18.90 12.04
N ASP A 100 3.52 -19.99 11.37
CA ASP A 100 4.41 -20.63 10.41
C ASP A 100 4.49 -19.83 9.10
N ALA A 101 5.49 -20.16 8.28
CA ALA A 101 5.72 -19.50 7.00
C ALA A 101 4.49 -19.54 6.08
N THR A 102 3.75 -20.65 6.03
CA THR A 102 2.57 -20.79 5.17
C THR A 102 1.46 -19.84 5.60
N ALA A 103 1.22 -19.71 6.91
CA ALA A 103 0.24 -18.80 7.46
C ALA A 103 0.63 -17.33 7.24
N MET A 104 1.91 -16.98 7.43
CA MET A 104 2.44 -15.64 7.13
C MET A 104 2.19 -15.25 5.67
N LEU A 105 2.52 -16.13 4.71
CA LEU A 105 2.34 -15.88 3.28
C LEU A 105 0.86 -15.74 2.89
N LYS A 106 -0.03 -16.53 3.48
CA LYS A 106 -1.48 -16.44 3.23
C LYS A 106 -2.06 -15.11 3.70
N GLU A 107 -1.60 -14.61 4.85
CA GLU A 107 -2.02 -13.30 5.34
C GLU A 107 -1.53 -12.19 4.43
N LEU A 108 -0.24 -12.17 4.10
CA LEU A 108 0.31 -11.17 3.19
C LEU A 108 -0.40 -11.19 1.84
N MET A 109 -0.67 -12.37 1.27
CA MET A 109 -1.41 -12.49 0.01
C MET A 109 -2.77 -11.78 0.09
N LYS A 110 -3.54 -12.04 1.16
CA LYS A 110 -4.85 -11.40 1.39
C LYS A 110 -4.72 -9.90 1.66
N ASP A 111 -3.67 -9.49 2.36
CA ASP A 111 -3.46 -8.08 2.64
C ASP A 111 -3.09 -7.31 1.36
N HIS A 112 -2.27 -7.89 0.47
CA HIS A 112 -2.03 -7.34 -0.86
C HIS A 112 -3.34 -7.21 -1.67
N GLU A 113 -4.24 -8.19 -1.61
CA GLU A 113 -5.57 -8.11 -2.24
C GLU A 113 -6.42 -6.97 -1.65
N THR A 114 -6.25 -6.67 -0.37
CA THR A 114 -6.90 -5.53 0.29
C THR A 114 -6.32 -4.21 -0.23
N VAL A 115 -4.99 -4.07 -0.30
CA VAL A 115 -4.37 -2.87 -0.90
C VAL A 115 -4.81 -2.70 -2.35
N ILE A 116 -4.87 -3.78 -3.13
CA ILE A 116 -5.36 -3.78 -4.52
C ILE A 116 -6.78 -3.20 -4.62
N ALA A 117 -7.69 -3.64 -3.74
CA ALA A 117 -9.05 -3.14 -3.72
C ALA A 117 -9.10 -1.64 -3.38
N THR A 118 -8.31 -1.20 -2.40
CA THR A 118 -8.19 0.21 -2.01
C THR A 118 -7.60 1.06 -3.13
N CYS A 119 -6.56 0.59 -3.83
CA CYS A 119 -5.98 1.25 -5.00
C CYS A 119 -7.00 1.39 -6.13
N ARG A 120 -7.82 0.36 -6.41
CA ARG A 120 -8.85 0.43 -7.44
C ARG A 120 -9.92 1.48 -7.13
N ALA A 121 -10.35 1.57 -5.86
CA ALA A 121 -11.30 2.59 -5.44
C ALA A 121 -10.71 4.01 -5.58
N ALA A 122 -9.45 4.20 -5.17
CA ALA A 122 -8.76 5.48 -5.32
C ALA A 122 -8.52 5.85 -6.79
N LEU A 123 -8.24 4.86 -7.66
CA LEU A 123 -8.05 5.07 -9.09
C LEU A 123 -9.34 5.56 -9.73
N THR A 124 -10.49 4.96 -9.41
CA THR A 124 -11.79 5.45 -9.90
C THR A 124 -12.03 6.90 -9.49
N SER A 125 -11.77 7.25 -8.22
CA SER A 125 -11.92 8.65 -7.77
C SER A 125 -11.00 9.61 -8.52
N ALA A 126 -9.75 9.22 -8.76
CA ALA A 126 -8.79 10.05 -9.49
C ALA A 126 -9.18 10.21 -10.98
N ASP A 127 -9.67 9.16 -11.61
CA ASP A 127 -10.13 9.18 -13.00
C ASP A 127 -11.39 10.06 -13.17
N ASP A 128 -12.36 9.90 -12.27
CA ASP A 128 -13.59 10.71 -12.25
C ASP A 128 -13.31 12.21 -12.09
N ASP A 129 -12.28 12.56 -11.31
CA ASP A 129 -11.84 13.94 -11.04
C ASP A 129 -10.79 14.45 -12.05
N GLY A 130 -10.37 13.65 -13.02
CA GLY A 130 -9.40 14.03 -14.06
C GLY A 130 -7.95 14.20 -13.55
N ASP A 131 -7.57 13.52 -12.48
CA ASP A 131 -6.22 13.53 -11.92
C ASP A 131 -5.33 12.42 -12.50
N ASP A 132 -4.90 12.61 -13.75
CA ASP A 132 -4.05 11.67 -14.50
C ASP A 132 -2.76 11.28 -13.77
N VAL A 133 -2.19 12.19 -12.97
CA VAL A 133 -0.95 11.93 -12.21
C VAL A 133 -1.21 10.92 -11.09
N THR A 134 -2.34 11.06 -10.39
CA THR A 134 -2.73 10.07 -9.39
C THR A 134 -3.14 8.75 -10.02
N VAL A 135 -3.81 8.77 -11.19
CA VAL A 135 -4.15 7.56 -11.95
C VAL A 135 -2.88 6.79 -12.34
N ASP A 136 -1.84 7.47 -12.84
CA ASP A 136 -0.57 6.84 -13.21
C ASP A 136 0.12 6.21 -11.99
N LEU A 137 0.26 6.96 -10.89
CA LEU A 137 0.82 6.47 -9.65
C LEU A 137 0.10 5.21 -9.15
N LEU A 138 -1.24 5.26 -9.06
CA LEU A 138 -2.04 4.13 -8.58
C LEU A 138 -2.00 2.94 -9.52
N THR A 139 -1.87 3.16 -10.83
CA THR A 139 -1.70 2.07 -11.81
C THR A 139 -0.39 1.32 -11.57
N GLN A 140 0.70 2.05 -11.32
CA GLN A 140 2.00 1.43 -11.01
C GLN A 140 1.94 0.65 -9.69
N ARG A 141 1.33 1.23 -8.64
CA ARG A 141 1.20 0.57 -7.33
C ARG A 141 0.28 -0.65 -7.41
N LEU A 142 -0.83 -0.56 -8.14
CA LEU A 142 -1.72 -1.69 -8.40
C LEU A 142 -0.95 -2.87 -9.04
N GLY A 143 -0.14 -2.60 -10.08
CA GLY A 143 0.67 -3.62 -10.72
C GLY A 143 1.71 -4.26 -9.78
N ALA A 144 2.33 -3.46 -8.90
CA ALA A 144 3.26 -3.96 -7.89
C ALA A 144 2.57 -4.90 -6.89
N HIS A 145 1.45 -4.50 -6.30
CA HIS A 145 0.72 -5.34 -5.35
C HIS A 145 0.14 -6.60 -6.02
N GLU A 146 -0.35 -6.53 -7.26
CA GLU A 146 -0.81 -7.71 -8.02
C GLU A 146 0.33 -8.71 -8.25
N LYS A 147 1.53 -8.21 -8.57
CA LYS A 147 2.73 -9.05 -8.72
C LYS A 147 3.11 -9.71 -7.40
N PHE A 148 3.08 -8.98 -6.28
CA PHE A 148 3.38 -9.55 -4.96
C PHE A 148 2.36 -10.60 -4.54
N ALA A 149 1.05 -10.33 -4.71
CA ALA A 149 0.00 -11.30 -4.46
C ALA A 149 0.19 -12.57 -5.31
N TRP A 150 0.56 -12.43 -6.59
CA TRP A 150 0.89 -13.57 -7.46
C TRP A 150 2.11 -14.36 -6.97
N MET A 151 3.20 -13.70 -6.60
CA MET A 151 4.40 -14.37 -6.10
C MET A 151 4.11 -15.16 -4.82
N LEU A 152 3.36 -14.58 -3.88
CA LEU A 152 2.94 -15.24 -2.64
C LEU A 152 2.02 -16.43 -2.93
N ARG A 153 1.01 -16.26 -3.80
CA ARG A 153 0.11 -17.33 -4.23
C ARG A 153 0.87 -18.48 -4.90
N SER A 154 1.82 -18.16 -5.78
CA SER A 154 2.66 -19.15 -6.46
C SER A 154 3.57 -19.89 -5.49
N THR A 155 4.12 -19.20 -4.49
CA THR A 155 4.93 -19.79 -3.41
C THR A 155 4.10 -20.77 -2.59
N LEU A 156 2.81 -20.49 -2.39
CA LEU A 156 1.84 -21.38 -1.74
C LEU A 156 1.32 -22.52 -2.63
N GLY A 157 1.79 -22.62 -3.88
CA GLY A 157 1.34 -23.63 -4.85
C GLY A 157 -0.03 -23.34 -5.50
N GLY A 158 -0.56 -22.13 -5.34
CA GLY A 158 -1.78 -21.66 -6.01
C GLY A 158 -1.53 -21.17 -7.44
N ARG A 159 -2.61 -21.02 -8.22
CA ARG A 159 -2.62 -20.43 -9.56
C ARG A 159 -3.16 -19.00 -9.49
#